data_AF-A0A0C1RB55-F1
#
_entry.id   AF-A0A0C1RB55-F1
#
_cell.length_a   1.000
_cell.length_b   1.000
_cell.length_c   1.000
_cell.angle_alpha   90.00
_cell.angle_beta   90.00
_cell.angle_gamma   90.00
#
_symmetry.space_group_name_H-M   'P 1'
#
loop_
_entity.id
_entity.type
_entity.pdbx_description
1 polymer ?
#
loop_
_entity_poly.entity_id
_entity_poly.type
_entity_poly.pdbx_seq_one_letter_code
_entity_poly.pdbx_strand_id
1 'polypeptide(L)'
;MGTTITVCYIKDNTLLVGHVGDSRCYAVCNNSLVKVTKDHSLVQELLDNGTISEEEAVNHPNKNVITRAIGTKPSVEVDVYKLDIDSVDKVLLCTDGLTNEVTTEEIYDIITNCKGESCEKLIQLSKERGGRDNISVIIFKGECGDDWNHIGE
;
A
#
# COMPACT_ATOMS: atom_id res chain seq x y z
N MET A 1 10.46 -6.28 19.14
CA MET A 1 10.51 -6.40 17.66
C MET A 1 9.12 -6.10 17.15
N GLY A 2 8.97 -5.35 16.06
CA GLY A 2 7.65 -5.00 15.51
C GLY A 2 7.63 -4.98 13.99
N THR A 3 6.44 -5.03 13.42
CA THR A 3 6.22 -5.08 11.96
C THR A 3 4.93 -4.36 11.58
N THR A 4 4.85 -3.93 10.32
CA THR A 4 3.61 -3.43 9.72
C THR A 4 2.76 -4.60 9.24
N ILE A 5 1.48 -4.36 8.99
CA ILE A 5 0.64 -5.30 8.26
C ILE A 5 -0.35 -4.53 7.40
N THR A 6 -0.56 -5.00 6.17
CA THR A 6 -1.68 -4.57 5.34
C THR A 6 -2.24 -5.81 4.66
N VAL A 7 -3.53 -6.08 4.87
CA VAL A 7 -4.22 -7.29 4.41
C VAL A 7 -5.41 -6.88 3.59
N CYS A 8 -5.60 -7.55 2.46
CA CYS A 8 -6.83 -7.48 1.67
C CYS A 8 -7.59 -8.79 1.82
N TYR A 9 -8.88 -8.70 2.10
CA TYR A 9 -9.81 -9.83 2.12
C TYR A 9 -10.99 -9.51 1.20
N ILE A 10 -11.24 -10.36 0.22
CA ILE A 10 -12.32 -10.20 -0.75
C ILE A 10 -13.38 -11.26 -0.45
N LYS A 11 -14.64 -10.84 -0.39
CA LYS A 11 -15.79 -11.73 -0.28
C LYS A 11 -17.04 -11.04 -0.80
N ASP A 12 -17.86 -11.73 -1.60
CA ASP A 12 -19.17 -11.26 -2.04
C ASP A 12 -19.13 -9.82 -2.59
N ASN A 13 -18.21 -9.57 -3.53
CA ASN A 13 -17.91 -8.27 -4.15
C ASN A 13 -17.42 -7.16 -3.19
N THR A 14 -17.15 -7.48 -1.92
CA THR A 14 -16.59 -6.55 -0.96
C THR A 14 -15.10 -6.79 -0.78
N LEU A 15 -14.30 -5.73 -0.91
CA LEU A 15 -12.90 -5.70 -0.48
C LEU A 15 -12.81 -5.06 0.91
N LEU A 16 -12.30 -5.81 1.88
CA LEU A 16 -11.90 -5.31 3.19
C LEU A 16 -10.39 -5.16 3.25
N VAL A 17 -9.92 -4.00 3.68
CA VAL A 17 -8.48 -3.72 3.89
C VAL A 17 -8.24 -3.50 5.37
N GLY A 18 -7.47 -4.38 6.00
CA GLY A 18 -7.00 -4.22 7.39
C GLY A 18 -5.57 -3.70 7.39
N HIS A 19 -5.29 -2.65 8.17
CA HIS A 19 -4.02 -1.93 8.09
C HIS A 19 -3.46 -1.51 9.46
N VAL A 20 -2.15 -1.73 9.64
CA VAL A 20 -1.33 -1.19 10.73
C VAL A 20 0.08 -0.88 10.20
N GLY A 21 0.44 0.41 10.11
CA GLY A 21 1.83 0.83 9.88
C GLY A 21 1.89 1.89 8.80
N ASP A 22 2.93 1.90 8.00
CA ASP A 22 3.13 2.82 6.87
C ASP A 22 3.30 2.10 5.52
N SER A 23 3.13 0.78 5.49
CA SER A 23 2.83 0.06 4.26
C SER A 23 1.48 0.49 3.72
N ARG A 24 1.24 0.37 2.41
CA ARG A 24 0.12 1.04 1.77
C ARG A 24 -0.71 0.10 0.92
N CYS A 25 -2.02 0.37 0.90
CA CYS A 25 -2.94 -0.17 -0.09
C CYS A 25 -3.39 0.97 -1.01
N TYR A 26 -3.37 0.72 -2.32
CA TYR A 26 -3.92 1.60 -3.34
C TYR A 26 -4.95 0.84 -4.19
N ALA A 27 -5.93 1.55 -4.71
CA ALA A 27 -6.93 1.05 -5.64
C ALA A 27 -6.93 1.90 -6.91
N VAL A 28 -6.98 1.26 -8.07
CA VAL A 28 -7.19 1.93 -9.35
C VAL A 28 -8.68 2.11 -9.56
N CYS A 29 -9.14 3.36 -9.48
CA CYS A 29 -10.54 3.75 -9.62
C CYS A 29 -10.65 4.92 -10.61
N ASN A 30 -11.58 4.86 -11.57
CA ASN A 30 -11.86 5.95 -12.51
C ASN A 30 -10.61 6.60 -13.13
N ASN A 31 -9.68 5.79 -13.65
CA ASN A 31 -8.41 6.23 -14.25
C ASN A 31 -7.49 7.00 -13.28
N SER A 32 -7.53 6.68 -11.99
CA SER A 32 -6.62 7.25 -10.99
C SER A 32 -6.19 6.20 -9.98
N LEU A 33 -5.00 6.37 -9.39
CA LEU A 33 -4.52 5.54 -8.29
C LEU A 33 -4.86 6.24 -6.97
N VAL A 34 -5.82 5.69 -6.24
CA VAL A 34 -6.31 6.25 -4.97
C VAL A 34 -5.67 5.49 -3.81
N LYS A 35 -5.08 6.23 -2.87
CA LYS A 35 -4.55 5.67 -1.63
C LYS A 35 -5.73 5.29 -0.72
N VAL A 36 -5.82 4.01 -0.35
CA VAL A 36 -6.90 3.47 0.49
C VAL A 36 -6.56 3.59 1.96
N THR A 37 -5.32 3.25 2.33
CA THR A 37 -4.87 3.27 3.72
C THR A 37 -4.31 4.63 4.10
N LYS A 38 -4.37 4.94 5.39
CA LYS A 38 -3.74 6.10 5.97
C LYS A 38 -2.52 5.65 6.78
N ASP A 39 -1.38 6.29 6.59
CA ASP A 39 -0.15 5.86 7.26
C ASP A 39 -0.23 6.16 8.76
N HIS A 40 0.10 5.18 9.59
CA HIS A 40 0.34 5.41 11.01
C HIS A 40 1.76 5.91 11.22
N SER A 41 2.03 7.14 10.79
CA SER A 41 3.32 7.80 10.90
C SER A 41 3.20 9.19 11.52
N LEU A 42 4.30 9.68 12.10
CA LEU A 42 4.34 11.00 12.72
C LEU A 42 3.98 12.10 11.72
N VAL A 43 4.48 12.00 10.48
CA VAL A 43 4.18 12.99 9.45
C VAL A 43 2.71 12.98 9.05
N GLN A 44 2.06 11.82 9.02
CA GLN A 44 0.62 11.75 8.76
C GLN A 44 -0.17 12.43 9.88
N GLU A 45 0.19 12.21 11.15
CA GLU A 45 -0.47 12.87 12.28
C GLU A 45 -0.30 14.40 12.24
N LEU A 46 0.87 14.89 11.83
CA LEU A 46 1.15 16.31 11.64
C LEU A 46 0.42 16.91 10.43
N LEU A 47 0.18 16.13 9.38
CA LEU A 47 -0.67 16.54 8.26
C LEU A 47 -2.13 16.66 8.70
N ASP A 48 -2.63 15.66 9.41
CA ASP A 48 -4.03 15.58 9.83
C ASP A 48 -4.45 16.71 10.75
N ASN A 49 -3.54 17.15 11.63
CA ASN A 49 -3.80 18.26 12.54
C ASN A 49 -3.44 19.63 11.95
N GLY A 50 -2.99 19.67 10.68
CA GLY A 50 -2.64 20.89 9.95
C GLY A 50 -1.35 21.57 10.42
N THR A 51 -0.46 20.86 11.12
CA THR A 51 0.83 21.39 11.56
C THR A 51 1.81 21.56 10.40
N ILE A 52 1.74 20.68 9.41
CA ILE A 52 2.57 20.72 8.21
C ILE A 52 1.72 20.56 6.95
N SER A 53 2.26 21.01 5.82
CA SER A 53 1.74 20.77 4.48
C SER A 53 2.26 19.45 3.89
N GLU A 54 1.62 18.97 2.81
CA GLU A 54 2.06 17.75 2.10
C GLU A 54 3.51 17.87 1.60
N GLU A 55 3.91 19.05 1.10
CA GLU A 55 5.28 19.32 0.65
C GLU A 55 6.30 19.21 1.78
N GLU A 56 5.95 19.69 2.98
CA GLU A 56 6.79 19.60 4.16
C GLU A 56 6.88 18.16 4.68
N ALA A 57 5.79 17.38 4.60
CA ALA A 57 5.78 15.98 5.03
C ALA A 57 6.77 15.10 4.25
N VAL A 58 6.89 15.31 2.93
CA VAL A 58 7.80 14.55 2.05
C VAL A 58 9.27 14.73 2.45
N ASN A 59 9.63 15.92 2.93
CA ASN A 59 11.00 16.30 3.28
C ASN A 59 11.26 16.33 4.79
N HIS A 60 10.28 15.90 5.60
CA HIS A 60 10.37 15.99 7.04
C HIS A 60 11.48 15.06 7.58
N PRO A 61 12.33 15.52 8.53
CA PRO A 61 13.44 14.71 9.05
C PRO A 61 12.97 13.40 9.72
N ASN A 62 11.74 13.40 10.24
CA ASN A 62 11.13 12.24 10.91
C ASN A 62 10.09 11.52 10.04
N LYS A 63 10.19 11.58 8.70
CA LYS A 63 9.21 10.95 7.79
C LYS A 63 9.09 9.43 7.92
N ASN A 64 10.13 8.76 8.41
CA ASN A 64 10.15 7.30 8.62
C ASN A 64 9.73 6.88 10.05
N VAL A 65 9.19 7.81 10.87
CA VAL A 65 8.77 7.49 12.24
C VAL A 65 7.33 6.96 12.23
N ILE A 66 7.19 5.66 12.45
CA ILE A 66 5.91 4.95 12.55
C ILE A 66 5.34 5.09 13.97
N THR A 67 4.05 5.38 14.09
CA THR A 67 3.33 5.55 15.37
C THR A 67 2.53 4.29 15.77
N ARG A 68 2.29 3.36 14.83
CA ARG A 68 1.59 2.10 15.09
C ARG A 68 2.23 0.90 14.38
N ALA A 69 2.58 -0.15 15.14
CA ALA A 69 3.13 -1.39 14.61
C ALA A 69 2.75 -2.60 15.47
N ILE A 70 2.61 -3.77 14.84
CA ILE A 70 2.34 -5.05 15.51
C ILE A 70 3.56 -5.45 16.34
N GLY A 71 3.33 -6.03 17.53
CA GLY A 71 4.38 -6.55 18.40
C GLY A 71 5.04 -5.51 19.33
N THR A 72 4.64 -4.23 19.23
CA THR A 72 5.13 -3.17 20.11
C THR A 72 4.31 -3.00 21.41
N LYS A 73 3.05 -3.44 21.40
CA LYS A 73 2.11 -3.40 22.53
C LYS A 73 1.30 -4.72 22.58
N PRO A 74 0.69 -5.08 23.72
CA PRO A 74 -0.16 -6.29 23.83
C PRO A 74 -1.39 -6.29 22.89
N SER A 75 -1.86 -5.09 22.54
CA SER A 75 -2.96 -4.88 21.61
C SER A 75 -2.62 -3.73 20.66
N VAL A 76 -3.18 -3.77 19.46
CA VAL A 76 -3.03 -2.73 18.45
C VAL A 76 -4.38 -2.42 17.83
N GLU A 77 -4.62 -1.15 17.57
CA GLU A 77 -5.80 -0.70 16.84
C GLU A 77 -5.58 -0.93 15.34
N VAL A 78 -6.54 -1.55 14.66
CA VAL A 78 -6.45 -1.87 13.24
C VAL A 78 -7.43 -0.98 12.49
N ASP A 79 -6.93 -0.25 11.50
CA ASP A 79 -7.77 0.52 10.60
C ASP A 79 -8.38 -0.44 9.58
N VAL A 80 -9.70 -0.34 9.36
CA VAL A 80 -10.43 -1.20 8.42
C VAL A 80 -11.15 -0.33 7.39
N TYR A 81 -10.82 -0.55 6.13
CA TYR A 81 -11.44 0.13 4.99
C TYR A 81 -12.30 -0.87 4.21
N LYS A 82 -13.40 -0.39 3.63
CA LYS A 82 -14.32 -1.17 2.82
C LYS A 82 -14.47 -0.53 1.45
N LEU A 83 -14.27 -1.32 0.40
CA LEU A 83 -14.47 -0.92 -1.00
C LEU A 83 -15.38 -1.92 -1.71
N ASP A 84 -16.05 -1.44 -2.75
CA ASP A 84 -16.74 -2.28 -3.73
C ASP A 84 -15.72 -2.73 -4.77
N ILE A 85 -15.43 -4.04 -4.85
CA ILE A 85 -14.42 -4.57 -5.76
C ILE A 85 -14.80 -4.37 -7.23
N ASP A 86 -16.10 -4.28 -7.55
CA ASP A 86 -16.58 -4.09 -8.92
C ASP A 86 -16.25 -2.68 -9.44
N SER A 87 -16.01 -1.74 -8.53
CA SER A 87 -15.59 -0.37 -8.84
C SER A 87 -14.07 -0.19 -8.95
N VAL A 88 -13.30 -1.25 -8.69
CA VAL A 88 -11.83 -1.23 -8.64
C VAL A 88 -11.26 -2.07 -9.77
N ASP A 89 -10.41 -1.46 -10.61
CA ASP A 89 -9.76 -2.21 -11.70
C ASP A 89 -8.62 -3.08 -11.17
N LYS A 90 -7.76 -2.53 -10.32
CA LYS A 90 -6.61 -3.22 -9.71
C LYS A 90 -6.35 -2.71 -8.30
N VAL A 91 -5.87 -3.59 -7.45
CA VAL A 91 -5.40 -3.27 -6.10
C VAL A 91 -3.90 -3.47 -6.04
N LEU A 92 -3.22 -2.56 -5.35
CA LEU A 92 -1.79 -2.60 -5.08
C LEU A 92 -1.58 -2.61 -3.57
N LEU A 93 -0.85 -3.59 -3.06
CA LEU A 93 -0.21 -3.54 -1.74
C LEU A 93 1.28 -3.30 -1.94
N CYS A 94 1.86 -2.39 -1.17
CA CYS A 94 3.29 -2.12 -1.22
C CYS A 94 3.86 -1.69 0.14
N THR A 95 5.16 -1.92 0.33
CA THR A 95 5.93 -1.29 1.40
C THR A 95 6.31 0.15 1.02
N ASP A 96 6.67 0.94 2.02
CA ASP A 96 7.15 2.31 1.86
C ASP A 96 8.42 2.38 0.98
N GLY A 97 9.25 1.33 0.97
CA GLY A 97 10.39 1.17 0.06
C GLY A 97 10.05 1.31 -1.43
N LEU A 98 8.80 1.08 -1.85
CA LEU A 98 8.35 1.46 -3.20
C LEU A 98 8.05 2.96 -3.27
N THR A 99 7.16 3.44 -2.41
CA THR A 99 6.55 4.77 -2.50
C THR A 99 7.47 5.91 -2.06
N ASN A 100 8.59 5.60 -1.42
CA ASN A 100 9.65 6.55 -1.11
C ASN A 100 10.48 6.94 -2.34
N GLU A 101 10.49 6.08 -3.38
CA GLU A 101 11.30 6.26 -4.60
C GLU A 101 10.46 6.46 -5.87
N VAL A 102 9.26 5.91 -5.92
CA VAL A 102 8.39 5.91 -7.11
C VAL A 102 7.12 6.70 -6.82
N THR A 103 6.75 7.62 -7.72
CA THR A 103 5.57 8.47 -7.51
C THR A 103 4.27 7.75 -7.83
N THR A 104 3.16 8.26 -7.30
CA THR A 104 1.82 7.70 -7.51
C THR A 104 1.44 7.66 -8.99
N GLU A 105 1.83 8.67 -9.76
CA GLU A 105 1.58 8.78 -11.21
C GLU A 105 2.34 7.70 -11.98
N GLU A 106 3.59 7.46 -11.62
CA GLU A 106 4.43 6.43 -12.25
C GLU A 106 3.93 5.02 -11.91
N ILE A 107 3.53 4.82 -10.65
CA ILE A 107 2.89 3.57 -10.23
C ILE A 107 1.62 3.34 -11.05
N TYR A 108 0.76 4.36 -11.18
CA TYR A 108 -0.46 4.29 -11.98
C TYR A 108 -0.16 3.94 -13.44
N ASP A 109 0.79 4.62 -14.07
CA ASP A 109 1.17 4.39 -15.47
C ASP A 109 1.69 2.96 -15.69
N ILE A 110 2.54 2.46 -14.79
CA ILE A 110 3.10 1.10 -14.89
C ILE A 110 2.00 0.05 -14.69
N ILE A 111 1.12 0.25 -13.69
CA ILE A 111 0.03 -0.68 -13.41
C ILE A 111 -0.99 -0.71 -14.54
N THR A 112 -1.26 0.42 -15.20
CA THR A 112 -2.28 0.53 -16.25
C THR A 112 -1.76 0.07 -17.60
N ASN A 113 -0.55 0.45 -17.98
CA ASN A 113 -0.06 0.26 -19.36
C ASN A 113 0.79 -1.01 -19.57
N CYS A 114 1.33 -1.62 -18.52
CA CYS A 114 2.15 -2.83 -18.68
C CYS A 114 1.28 -4.08 -18.88
N LYS A 115 1.53 -4.78 -19.99
CA LYS A 115 0.97 -6.11 -20.24
C LYS A 115 1.90 -7.18 -19.64
N GLY A 116 1.67 -7.49 -18.36
CA GLY A 116 2.52 -8.40 -17.58
C GLY A 116 3.73 -7.70 -16.94
N GLU A 117 4.24 -8.28 -15.86
CA GLU A 117 5.47 -7.85 -15.15
C GLU A 117 5.41 -6.48 -14.45
N SER A 118 4.20 -5.94 -14.18
CA SER A 118 4.08 -4.65 -13.46
C SER A 118 4.82 -4.64 -12.12
N CYS A 119 4.76 -5.72 -11.34
CA CYS A 119 5.49 -5.83 -10.07
C CYS A 119 7.00 -5.71 -10.26
N GLU A 120 7.58 -6.43 -11.23
CA GLU A 120 9.03 -6.42 -11.49
C GLU A 120 9.50 -5.04 -11.96
N LYS A 121 8.73 -4.38 -12.82
CA LYS A 121 9.03 -3.01 -13.28
C LYS A 121 9.01 -2.00 -12.14
N LEU A 122 8.03 -2.09 -11.23
CA LEU A 122 7.97 -1.22 -10.05
C LEU A 122 9.18 -1.43 -9.13
N ILE A 123 9.55 -2.69 -8.89
CA ILE A 123 10.72 -3.05 -8.08
C ILE A 123 12.00 -2.51 -8.74
N GLN A 124 12.15 -2.70 -10.05
CA GLN A 124 13.32 -2.25 -10.79
C GLN A 124 13.44 -0.73 -10.79
N LEU A 125 12.33 -0.01 -11.02
CA LEU A 125 12.32 1.45 -10.99
C LEU A 125 12.70 2.01 -9.61
N SER A 126 12.19 1.42 -8.52
CA SER A 126 12.60 1.81 -7.15
C SER A 126 14.10 1.56 -6.90
N LYS A 127 14.63 0.43 -7.38
CA LYS A 127 16.07 0.12 -7.28
C LYS A 127 16.93 1.11 -8.05
N GLU A 128 16.54 1.49 -9.27
CA GLU A 128 17.27 2.46 -10.10
C GLU A 128 17.33 3.86 -9.47
N ARG A 129 16.37 4.20 -8.61
CA ARG A 129 16.30 5.48 -7.89
C ARG A 129 17.03 5.52 -6.56
N GLY A 130 17.55 4.39 -6.13
CA GLY A 130 18.39 4.28 -4.95
C GLY A 130 18.18 3.01 -4.16
N GLY A 131 16.99 2.39 -4.24
CA GLY A 131 16.68 1.13 -3.57
C GLY A 131 17.06 1.13 -2.08
N ARG A 132 16.77 2.23 -1.38
CA ARG A 132 17.27 2.50 -0.03
C ARG A 132 16.64 1.63 1.06
N ASP A 133 15.56 0.92 0.73
CA ASP A 133 14.83 0.06 1.64
C ASP A 133 14.35 -1.23 0.95
N ASN A 134 13.80 -2.16 1.73
CA ASN A 134 13.17 -3.37 1.23
C ASN A 134 11.88 -3.05 0.48
N ILE A 135 11.77 -3.59 -0.73
CA ILE A 135 10.65 -3.35 -1.63
C ILE A 135 9.83 -4.63 -1.72
N SER A 136 8.57 -4.58 -1.31
CA SER A 136 7.60 -5.65 -1.50
C SER A 136 6.35 -5.09 -2.16
N VAL A 137 5.83 -5.81 -3.16
CA VAL A 137 4.71 -5.38 -4.00
C VAL A 137 3.80 -6.57 -4.31
N ILE A 138 2.49 -6.37 -4.19
CA ILE A 138 1.46 -7.31 -4.64
C ILE A 138 0.46 -6.53 -5.48
N ILE A 139 0.16 -7.01 -6.69
CA ILE A 139 -0.90 -6.45 -7.55
C ILE A 139 -1.88 -7.57 -7.85
N PHE A 140 -3.18 -7.30 -7.65
CA PHE A 140 -4.24 -8.25 -7.96
C PHE A 140 -5.49 -7.54 -8.48
N LYS A 141 -6.40 -8.32 -9.07
CA LYS A 141 -7.70 -7.86 -9.57
C LYS A 141 -8.76 -8.92 -9.30
N GLY A 142 -9.93 -8.46 -8.83
CA GLY A 142 -11.11 -9.30 -8.63
C GLY A 142 -10.96 -10.33 -7.51
N GLU A 143 -11.99 -11.15 -7.35
CA GLU A 143 -12.01 -12.29 -6.43
C GLU A 143 -11.37 -13.51 -7.10
N CYS A 144 -10.60 -14.30 -6.34
CA CYS A 144 -10.04 -15.55 -6.81
C CYS A 144 -11.13 -16.64 -6.73
N GLY A 145 -11.55 -17.18 -7.86
CA GLY A 145 -12.56 -18.25 -7.89
C GLY A 145 -12.05 -19.62 -7.40
N ASP A 146 -10.72 -19.83 -7.39
CA ASP A 146 -10.08 -21.14 -7.20
C ASP A 146 -8.93 -21.08 -6.18
N ASP A 147 -9.18 -20.60 -4.96
CA ASP A 147 -8.15 -20.42 -3.91
C ASP A 147 -7.49 -21.73 -3.41
N TRP A 148 -7.95 -22.92 -3.81
CA TRP A 148 -7.57 -24.22 -3.19
C TRP A 148 -6.97 -25.28 -4.13
N ASN A 149 -6.85 -25.08 -5.44
CA ASN A 149 -6.45 -26.17 -6.35
C ASN A 149 -4.94 -26.41 -6.52
N HIS A 150 -4.06 -25.80 -5.70
CA HIS A 150 -2.60 -25.96 -5.86
C HIS A 150 -1.83 -26.36 -4.59
N ILE A 151 -2.50 -26.76 -3.50
CA ILE A 151 -1.84 -27.41 -2.36
C ILE A 151 -2.24 -28.88 -2.32
N GLY A 152 -1.70 -29.68 -3.25
CA GLY A 152 -1.83 -31.13 -3.21
C GLY A 152 -1.88 -31.82 -4.57
N GLU A 153 -0.73 -31.93 -5.23
CA GLU A 153 -0.30 -33.15 -5.95
C GLU A 153 1.17 -33.43 -5.65
#